data_AF-A0A1A7YZW5-F1
#
_entry.id   AF-A0A1A7YZW5-F1
#
_cell.length_a   1.000
_cell.length_b   1.000
_cell.length_c   1.000
_cell.angle_alpha   90.00
_cell.angle_beta   90.00
_cell.angle_gamma   90.00
#
_symmetry.space_group_name_H-M   'P 1'
#
loop_
_entity.id
_entity.type
_entity.pdbx_description
1 polymer ?
#
loop_
_entity_poly.entity_id
_entity_poly.type
_entity_poly.pdbx_seq_one_letter_code
_entity_poly.pdbx_strand_id
1 'polypeptide(L)'
;VLFTTQVYFAPEQVKITQKSPNVLECDSTANPSAAFTWSRHEQSLPSTVNKHNAMLELTGWSPDLNGLYQCEASNAYGAQQTFLYVHLSSEGNKAGWILFGLLLVFNLAAAAFWLFRNYNKCLSFRSEAESHDAPPEQTVSLRQEEQSL
;
A
#
# COMPACT_ATOMS: atom_id res chain seq x y z
N VAL A 1 55.19 29.46 -32.53
CA VAL A 1 54.23 29.62 -31.42
C VAL A 1 53.07 28.68 -31.68
N LEU A 2 52.75 27.79 -30.75
CA LEU A 2 51.58 26.91 -30.84
C LEU A 2 50.41 27.64 -30.17
N PHE A 3 49.25 27.68 -30.83
CA PHE A 3 48.00 28.22 -30.26
C PHE A 3 47.03 27.05 -30.04
N THR A 4 46.39 27.00 -28.87
CA THR A 4 45.32 26.04 -28.56
C THR A 4 44.02 26.79 -28.30
N THR A 5 42.91 26.31 -28.83
CA THR A 5 41.58 26.84 -28.55
C THR A 5 40.94 26.05 -27.41
N GLN A 6 40.26 26.75 -26.50
CA GLN A 6 39.49 26.14 -25.40
C GLN A 6 38.01 26.50 -25.61
N VAL A 7 37.12 25.53 -25.44
CA VAL A 7 35.68 25.72 -25.64
C VAL A 7 35.00 25.87 -24.28
N TYR A 8 34.36 27.00 -24.04
CA TYR A 8 33.60 27.27 -22.81
C TYR A 8 32.11 27.42 -23.13
N PHE A 9 31.26 26.92 -22.23
CA PHE A 9 29.83 26.93 -22.41
C PHE A 9 29.10 26.94 -21.07
N ALA A 10 27.91 27.55 -21.06
CA ALA A 10 26.99 27.54 -19.94
C ALA A 10 26.49 26.11 -19.63
N PRO A 11 25.96 25.84 -18.44
CA PRO A 11 25.32 24.57 -18.14
C PRO A 11 24.22 24.28 -19.17
N GLU A 12 24.20 23.06 -19.71
CA GLU A 12 23.21 22.64 -20.69
C GLU A 12 21.90 22.21 -20.00
N GLN A 13 21.52 20.93 -20.11
CA GLN A 13 20.36 20.42 -19.39
C GLN A 13 20.73 20.14 -17.94
N VAL A 14 19.91 20.64 -17.02
CA VAL A 14 19.98 20.30 -15.61
C VAL A 14 19.01 19.16 -15.33
N LYS A 15 19.51 18.09 -14.71
CA LYS A 15 18.72 16.90 -14.39
C LYS A 15 18.78 16.64 -12.89
N ILE A 16 17.64 16.32 -12.30
CA ILE A 16 17.58 15.83 -10.92
C ILE A 16 17.37 14.32 -10.96
N THR A 17 18.24 13.58 -10.28
CA THR A 17 18.16 12.12 -10.15
C THR A 17 18.09 11.72 -8.69
N GLN A 18 17.33 10.67 -8.39
CA GLN A 18 17.26 10.12 -7.05
C GLN A 18 18.38 9.09 -6.86
N LYS A 19 19.30 9.32 -5.91
CA LYS A 19 20.39 8.39 -5.59
C LYS A 19 20.02 7.39 -4.51
N SER A 20 19.19 7.82 -3.57
CA SER A 20 18.63 7.00 -2.50
C SER A 20 17.24 7.53 -2.13
N PRO A 21 16.45 6.80 -1.31
CA PRO A 21 15.12 7.27 -0.91
C PRO A 21 15.11 8.70 -0.34
N ASN A 22 16.22 9.14 0.25
CA ASN A 22 16.35 10.42 0.93
C ASN A 22 17.30 11.39 0.22
N VAL A 23 17.97 11.00 -0.86
CA VAL A 23 19.01 11.83 -1.50
C VAL A 23 18.68 12.06 -2.97
N LEU A 24 18.57 13.33 -3.32
CA LEU A 24 18.42 13.82 -4.69
C LEU A 24 19.74 14.47 -5.12
N GLU A 25 20.17 14.23 -6.35
CA GLU A 25 21.36 14.83 -6.93
C GLU A 25 21.00 15.60 -8.20
N CYS A 26 21.57 16.78 -8.32
CA CYS A 26 21.48 17.63 -9.50
C CYS A 26 22.75 17.50 -10.35
N ASP A 27 22.60 17.31 -11.65
CA ASP A 27 23.70 17.10 -12.58
C ASP A 27 23.51 17.97 -13.84
N SER A 28 24.62 18.48 -14.39
CA SER A 28 24.66 19.20 -15.65
C SER A 28 26.05 19.21 -16.28
N THR A 29 26.11 19.17 -17.60
CA THR A 29 27.33 19.36 -18.41
C THR A 29 27.62 20.84 -18.58
N ALA A 30 28.82 21.28 -18.18
CA ALA A 30 29.26 22.67 -18.28
C ALA A 30 30.79 22.77 -18.36
N ASN A 31 31.31 23.82 -19.01
CA ASN A 31 32.74 24.16 -18.95
C ASN A 31 32.96 25.67 -18.78
N PRO A 32 33.53 26.15 -17.66
CA PRO A 32 33.97 25.42 -16.48
C PRO A 32 32.83 24.73 -15.73
N SER A 33 33.17 23.81 -14.82
CA SER A 33 32.20 23.09 -13.98
C SER A 33 31.23 24.04 -13.29
N ALA A 34 29.96 23.65 -13.25
CA ALA A 34 28.92 24.45 -12.63
C ALA A 34 28.93 24.34 -11.10
N ALA A 35 28.56 25.43 -10.44
CA ALA A 35 28.11 25.41 -9.05
C ALA A 35 26.62 25.08 -9.02
N PHE A 36 26.20 24.30 -8.02
CA PHE A 36 24.81 23.87 -7.86
C PHE A 36 24.17 24.54 -6.66
N THR A 37 22.96 25.07 -6.85
CA THR A 37 22.18 25.72 -5.79
C THR A 37 20.80 25.10 -5.72
N TRP A 38 20.44 24.63 -4.53
CA TRP A 38 19.11 24.13 -4.22
C TRP A 38 18.25 25.19 -3.54
N SER A 39 17.02 25.32 -3.99
CA SER A 39 15.99 26.19 -3.43
C SER A 39 14.61 25.52 -3.51
N ARG A 40 13.62 26.15 -2.87
CA ARG A 40 12.21 25.75 -2.99
C ARG A 40 11.47 26.90 -3.66
N HIS A 41 10.57 26.56 -4.56
CA HIS A 41 9.85 27.56 -5.35
C HIS A 41 8.97 28.43 -4.43
N GLU A 42 9.23 29.74 -4.39
CA GLU A 42 8.49 30.75 -3.59
C GLU A 42 8.44 30.48 -2.07
N GLN A 43 9.31 29.60 -1.55
CA GLN A 43 9.32 29.20 -0.14
C GLN A 43 10.74 28.96 0.35
N SER A 44 10.96 29.06 1.66
CA SER A 44 12.21 28.59 2.26
C SER A 44 12.28 27.06 2.23
N LEU A 45 13.49 26.53 2.12
CA LEU A 45 13.72 25.10 2.34
C LEU A 45 13.28 24.72 3.77
N PRO A 46 12.62 23.56 3.96
CA PRO A 46 12.30 23.06 5.29
C PRO A 46 13.56 22.82 6.13
N SER A 47 13.42 22.86 7.46
CA SER A 47 14.48 22.45 8.39
C SER A 47 14.82 20.96 8.29
N THR A 48 13.93 20.16 7.71
CA THR A 48 14.10 18.72 7.44
C THR A 48 14.83 18.42 6.13
N VAL A 49 15.56 19.42 5.59
CA VAL A 49 16.31 19.29 4.34
C VAL A 49 17.70 19.89 4.52
N ASN A 50 18.72 19.11 4.17
CA ASN A 50 20.11 19.55 4.12
C ASN A 50 20.58 19.64 2.67
N LYS A 51 21.37 20.67 2.34
CA LYS A 51 21.95 20.85 1.00
C LYS A 51 23.46 20.76 1.06
N HIS A 52 24.03 19.95 0.18
CA HIS A 52 25.47 19.72 0.05
C HIS A 52 25.86 19.75 -1.42
N ASN A 53 26.22 20.94 -1.91
CA ASN A 53 26.64 21.12 -3.30
C ASN A 53 25.54 20.68 -4.29
N ALA A 54 25.81 19.67 -5.12
CA ALA A 54 24.84 19.05 -6.02
C ALA A 54 23.75 18.21 -5.32
N MET A 55 23.92 17.86 -4.05
CA MET A 55 23.03 16.94 -3.33
C MET A 55 22.04 17.66 -2.41
N LEU A 56 20.81 17.17 -2.40
CA LEU A 56 19.75 17.52 -1.46
C LEU A 56 19.36 16.28 -0.65
N GLU A 57 19.58 16.35 0.66
CA GLU A 57 19.29 15.26 1.60
C GLU A 57 18.03 15.58 2.42
N LEU A 58 17.07 14.66 2.40
CA LEU A 58 15.82 14.71 3.13
C LEU A 58 16.01 14.01 4.48
N THR A 59 16.12 14.79 5.56
CA THR A 59 16.46 14.27 6.90
C THR A 59 15.24 13.97 7.77
N GLY A 60 14.04 14.43 7.37
CA GLY A 60 12.80 14.21 8.11
C GLY A 60 11.59 14.02 7.20
N TRP A 61 10.72 13.10 7.58
CA TRP A 61 9.49 12.77 6.85
C TRP A 61 8.27 13.50 7.45
N SER A 62 8.22 14.82 7.25
CA SER A 62 7.09 15.68 7.63
C SER A 62 6.26 16.06 6.40
N PRO A 63 4.92 16.25 6.50
CA PRO A 63 4.12 16.82 5.42
C PRO A 63 4.69 18.12 4.83
N ASP A 64 5.47 18.89 5.60
CA ASP A 64 6.13 20.12 5.16
C ASP A 64 7.17 19.90 4.05
N LEU A 65 7.63 18.66 3.87
CA LEU A 65 8.55 18.25 2.80
C LEU A 65 7.89 18.29 1.42
N ASN A 66 6.56 18.17 1.36
CA ASN A 66 5.81 18.19 0.10
C ASN A 66 5.96 19.53 -0.62
N GLY A 67 6.40 19.55 -1.87
CA GLY A 67 6.43 20.80 -2.63
C GLY A 67 7.34 20.77 -3.84
N LEU A 68 7.43 21.92 -4.51
CA LEU A 68 8.23 22.11 -5.70
C LEU A 68 9.65 22.60 -5.34
N TYR A 69 10.63 21.75 -5.58
CA TYR A 69 12.04 22.03 -5.37
C TYR A 69 12.67 22.44 -6.70
N GLN A 70 13.70 23.28 -6.61
CA GLN A 70 14.45 23.79 -7.74
C GLN A 70 15.93 23.53 -7.52
N CYS A 71 16.60 23.07 -8.57
CA CYS A 71 18.05 23.09 -8.67
C CYS A 71 18.46 24.02 -9.80
N GLU A 72 19.40 24.92 -9.51
CA GLU A 72 20.10 25.75 -10.49
C GLU A 72 21.55 25.30 -10.61
N ALA A 73 22.03 25.10 -11.83
CA ALA A 73 23.43 24.95 -12.17
C ALA A 73 23.91 26.25 -12.81
N SER A 74 25.00 26.84 -12.32
CA SER A 74 25.53 28.10 -12.83
C SER A 74 27.06 28.10 -12.95
N ASN A 75 27.56 28.74 -14.00
CA ASN A 75 28.97 29.02 -14.18
C ASN A 75 29.17 30.45 -14.74
N ALA A 76 30.41 30.82 -15.06
CA ALA A 76 30.73 32.16 -15.57
C ALA A 76 30.06 32.51 -16.92
N TYR A 77 29.50 31.53 -17.63
CA TYR A 77 28.95 31.67 -18.97
C TYR A 77 27.41 31.60 -19.00
N GLY A 78 26.77 31.26 -17.88
CA GLY A 78 25.31 31.26 -17.76
C GLY A 78 24.80 30.37 -16.63
N ALA A 79 23.47 30.26 -16.56
CA ALA A 79 22.77 29.43 -15.59
C ALA A 79 21.60 28.71 -16.25
N GLN A 80 21.29 27.51 -15.77
CA GLN A 80 20.12 26.74 -16.13
C GLN A 80 19.50 26.14 -14.87
N GLN A 81 18.20 25.92 -14.89
CA GLN A 81 17.46 25.42 -13.73
C GLN A 81 16.44 24.36 -14.12
N THR A 82 16.11 23.49 -13.18
CA THR A 82 15.08 22.47 -13.32
C THR A 82 14.30 22.31 -12.03
N PHE A 83 13.11 21.71 -12.13
CA PHE A 83 12.18 21.57 -11.02
C PHE A 83 11.80 20.11 -10.79
N LEU A 84 11.55 19.76 -9.53
CA LEU A 84 11.02 18.47 -9.11
C LEU A 84 9.98 18.67 -8.02
N TYR A 85 8.84 17.98 -8.14
CA TYR A 85 7.86 17.92 -7.07
C TYR A 85 8.14 16.74 -6.16
N VAL A 86 8.36 17.00 -4.87
CA VAL A 86 8.50 15.97 -3.84
C VAL A 86 7.13 15.73 -3.21
N HIS A 87 6.70 14.47 -3.17
CA HIS A 87 5.47 14.06 -2.51
C HIS A 87 5.71 12.92 -1.51
N LEU A 88 5.20 13.08 -0.29
CA LEU A 88 5.18 12.05 0.74
C LEU A 88 3.84 11.33 0.72
N SER A 89 3.87 10.07 0.29
CA SER A 89 2.76 9.14 0.47
C SER A 89 2.86 8.50 1.85
N SER A 90 1.96 8.87 2.76
CA SER A 90 1.78 8.14 4.01
C SER A 90 0.82 6.98 3.79
N GLU A 91 1.29 5.73 3.97
CA GLU A 91 0.37 4.60 4.11
C GLU A 91 -0.32 4.70 5.47
N GLY A 92 -1.58 5.16 5.45
CA GLY A 92 -2.39 5.30 6.67
C GLY A 92 -2.49 3.98 7.44
N ASN A 93 -2.67 4.07 8.77
CA ASN A 93 -2.74 2.91 9.65
C ASN A 93 -3.83 1.90 9.20
N LYS A 94 -3.41 0.75 8.67
CA LYS A 94 -4.29 -0.31 8.18
C LYS A 94 -5.00 -1.07 9.30
N ALA A 95 -4.67 -0.81 10.57
CA ALA A 95 -5.27 -1.50 11.72
C ALA A 95 -6.79 -1.36 11.76
N GLY A 96 -7.36 -0.20 11.39
CA GLY A 96 -8.81 0.00 11.37
C GLY A 96 -9.52 -0.97 10.40
N TRP A 97 -8.97 -1.11 9.19
CA TRP A 97 -9.50 -2.03 8.18
C TRP A 97 -9.31 -3.51 8.57
N ILE A 98 -8.19 -3.84 9.21
CA ILE A 98 -7.92 -5.20 9.72
C ILE A 98 -8.92 -5.56 10.82
N LEU A 99 -9.12 -4.67 11.80
CA LEU A 99 -10.07 -4.90 12.90
C LEU A 99 -11.51 -5.02 12.40
N PHE A 100 -11.90 -4.19 11.43
CA PHE A 100 -13.22 -4.28 10.79
C PHE A 100 -13.43 -5.63 10.10
N GLY A 101 -12.43 -6.08 9.33
CA GLY A 101 -12.47 -7.39 8.67
C GLY A 101 -12.59 -8.55 9.67
N LEU A 102 -11.79 -8.53 10.75
CA LEU A 102 -11.84 -9.56 11.80
C LEU A 102 -13.20 -9.60 12.51
N LEU A 103 -13.78 -8.43 12.83
CA LEU A 103 -15.10 -8.34 13.45
C LEU A 103 -16.20 -8.90 12.53
N LEU A 104 -16.17 -8.58 11.23
CA LEU A 104 -17.13 -9.13 10.28
C LEU A 104 -17.04 -10.65 10.18
N VAL A 105 -15.83 -11.20 10.07
CA VAL A 105 -15.61 -12.65 9.99
C VAL A 105 -16.11 -13.35 11.26
N PHE A 106 -15.83 -12.78 12.44
CA PHE A 106 -16.29 -13.33 13.72
C PHE A 106 -17.82 -13.39 13.80
N ASN A 107 -18.51 -12.31 13.41
CA ASN A 107 -19.98 -12.26 13.42
C ASN A 107 -20.60 -13.25 12.43
N LEU A 108 -20.04 -13.38 11.22
CA LEU A 108 -20.49 -14.37 10.24
C LEU A 108 -20.29 -15.81 10.73
N ALA A 109 -19.15 -16.10 11.34
CA ALA A 109 -18.86 -17.42 11.92
C ALA A 109 -19.82 -17.74 13.09
N ALA A 110 -20.08 -16.77 13.97
CA ALA A 110 -21.03 -16.93 15.07
C ALA A 110 -22.46 -17.18 14.58
N ALA A 111 -22.92 -16.43 13.57
CA ALA A 111 -24.22 -16.61 12.95
C ALA A 111 -24.34 -17.99 12.27
N ALA A 112 -23.32 -18.39 11.50
CA ALA A 112 -23.27 -19.71 10.87
C ALA A 112 -23.30 -20.85 11.90
N PHE A 113 -22.53 -20.73 12.99
CA PHE A 113 -22.55 -21.68 14.08
C PHE A 113 -23.91 -21.76 14.78
N TRP A 114 -24.55 -20.60 15.02
CA TRP A 114 -25.90 -20.56 15.61
C TRP A 114 -26.93 -21.22 14.70
N LEU A 115 -26.91 -20.93 13.39
CA LEU A 115 -27.78 -21.56 12.39
C LEU A 115 -27.54 -23.06 12.30
N PHE A 116 -26.29 -23.52 12.27
CA PHE A 116 -25.94 -24.94 12.25
C PHE A 116 -26.46 -25.66 13.50
N ARG A 117 -26.30 -25.05 14.68
CA ARG A 117 -26.85 -25.60 15.93
C ARG A 117 -28.37 -25.63 15.93
N ASN A 118 -29.02 -24.58 15.41
CA ASN A 118 -30.47 -24.50 15.32
C ASN A 118 -31.03 -25.55 14.33
N TYR A 119 -30.37 -25.72 13.18
CA TYR A 119 -30.69 -26.74 12.19
C TYR A 119 -30.56 -28.15 12.78
N ASN A 120 -29.45 -28.45 13.46
CA ASN A 120 -29.23 -29.77 14.08
C ASN A 120 -30.23 -30.07 15.19
N LYS A 121 -30.64 -29.07 15.99
CA LYS A 121 -31.72 -29.23 16.98
C LYS A 121 -33.07 -29.57 16.34
N CYS A 122 -33.36 -29.00 15.18
CA CYS A 122 -34.61 -29.27 14.47
C CYS A 122 -34.58 -30.65 13.79
N LEU A 123 -33.41 -31.06 13.29
CA LEU A 123 -33.19 -32.37 12.67
C LEU A 123 -33.36 -33.51 13.71
N SER A 124 -32.87 -33.33 14.94
CA SER A 124 -33.08 -34.31 16.02
C SER A 124 -34.55 -34.38 16.46
N PHE A 125 -35.29 -33.26 16.43
CA PHE A 125 -36.73 -33.27 16.73
C PHE A 125 -37.53 -33.96 15.62
N ARG A 126 -37.09 -33.85 14.36
CA ARG A 126 -37.71 -34.56 13.23
C ARG A 126 -37.47 -36.07 13.29
N SER A 127 -36.29 -36.53 13.70
CA SER A 127 -36.08 -37.98 13.89
C SER A 127 -36.93 -38.55 15.04
N GLU A 128 -37.16 -37.76 16.10
CA GLU A 128 -38.04 -38.16 17.21
C GLU A 128 -39.53 -38.12 16.82
N ALA A 129 -39.94 -37.17 15.97
CA ALA A 129 -41.32 -37.08 15.47
C ALA A 129 -41.65 -38.19 14.45
N GLU A 130 -40.70 -38.59 13.61
CA GLU A 130 -40.90 -39.67 12.62
C GLU A 130 -40.95 -41.07 13.26
N SER A 131 -40.47 -41.20 14.50
CA SER A 131 -40.63 -42.42 15.33
C SER A 131 -42.04 -42.58 15.93
N HIS A 132 -42.82 -41.51 16.09
CA HIS A 132 -44.11 -41.54 16.78
C HIS A 132 -45.32 -41.74 15.85
N ASP A 133 -45.13 -41.56 14.53
CA ASP A 133 -46.17 -41.66 13.49
C ASP A 133 -46.00 -42.88 12.56
N ALA A 134 -45.17 -43.86 12.93
CA ALA A 134 -45.11 -45.13 12.19
C ALA A 134 -46.50 -45.82 12.25
N PRO A 135 -47.16 -46.10 11.11
CA PRO A 135 -48.49 -46.71 11.11
C PRO A 135 -48.44 -48.12 11.70
N PRO A 136 -49.48 -48.58 12.43
CA PRO A 136 -49.57 -49.98 12.81
C PRO A 136 -49.81 -50.80 11.54
N GLU A 137 -48.88 -51.68 11.18
CA GLU A 137 -49.19 -52.75 10.23
C GLU A 137 -50.02 -53.81 10.95
N GLN A 138 -51.33 -53.74 10.74
CA GLN A 138 -52.38 -54.60 11.27
C GLN A 138 -53.25 -55.02 10.07
N THR A 139 -53.66 -56.26 9.81
CA THR A 139 -53.60 -57.54 10.54
C THR A 139 -54.16 -58.69 9.65
N VAL A 140 -54.02 -59.96 10.12
CA VAL A 140 -54.96 -61.12 9.98
C VAL A 140 -54.92 -61.92 8.65
N SER A 141 -54.46 -63.19 8.53
CA SER A 141 -54.56 -64.47 9.27
C SER A 141 -55.80 -65.34 8.94
N LEU A 142 -55.60 -66.62 8.55
CA LEU A 142 -56.49 -67.79 8.75
C LEU A 142 -55.69 -69.10 8.43
N ARG A 143 -55.27 -69.88 9.44
CA ARG A 143 -55.85 -71.17 9.96
C ARG A 143 -55.88 -72.29 8.90
N GLN A 144 -55.41 -73.52 9.12
CA GLN A 144 -55.55 -74.53 10.20
C GLN A 144 -54.47 -75.62 9.90
N GLU A 145 -53.99 -76.54 10.73
CA GLU A 145 -54.45 -77.20 11.95
C GLU A 145 -53.25 -77.92 12.61
N GLU A 146 -53.49 -78.38 13.84
CA GLU A 146 -52.63 -79.05 14.81
C GLU A 146 -52.25 -80.53 14.45
N GLN A 147 -51.28 -81.06 15.22
CA GLN A 147 -51.18 -82.45 15.76
C GLN A 147 -50.46 -83.61 15.03
N SER A 148 -49.55 -84.23 15.81
CA SER A 148 -49.05 -85.63 15.83
C SER A 148 -48.34 -86.15 14.57
N LEU A 149 -47.18 -86.81 14.60
CA LEU A 149 -46.50 -87.66 15.58
C LEU A 149 -44.99 -87.57 15.29
#